data_AF-A0A969TNU0-F1
#
_entry.id   AF-A0A969TNU0-F1
#
_cell.length_a   1.000
_cell.length_b   1.000
_cell.length_c   1.000
_cell.angle_alpha   90.00
_cell.angle_beta   90.00
_cell.angle_gamma   90.00
#
_symmetry.space_group_name_H-M   'P 1'
#
loop_
_entity.id
_entity.type
_entity.pdbx_description
1 polymer ?
#
loop_
_entity_poly.entity_id
_entity_poly.type
_entity_poly.pdbx_seq_one_letter_code
_entity_poly.pdbx_strand_id
1 'polypeptide(L)'
;MSITGTLETFSLPEIFRLIDSGSKSGRLILQILPNQINLKSRLYYLWFEAGRLVAISDRLNSQSLIDIIKSRGWLDSKTLAQLKIASLNDRPLGIYLKNSIF
;
A
#
# COMPACT_ATOMS: atom_id res chain seq x y z
N MET A 1 -12.80 -5.64 13.04
CA MET A 1 -13.46 -6.68 12.22
C MET A 1 -12.60 -6.94 11.00
N SER A 2 -12.25 -8.20 10.72
CA SER A 2 -11.59 -8.62 9.48
C SER A 2 -12.56 -9.48 8.68
N ILE A 3 -12.77 -9.14 7.41
CA ILE A 3 -13.57 -9.95 6.48
C ILE A 3 -12.59 -10.72 5.61
N THR A 4 -12.74 -12.04 5.56
CA THR A 4 -11.91 -12.93 4.74
C THR A 4 -12.83 -13.67 3.76
N GLY A 5 -12.43 -13.78 2.50
CA GLY A 5 -13.19 -14.46 1.47
C GLY A 5 -12.33 -14.72 0.23
N THR A 6 -12.91 -15.35 -0.79
CA THR A 6 -12.25 -15.64 -2.06
C THR A 6 -12.77 -14.70 -3.15
N LEU A 7 -11.95 -14.45 -4.17
CA LEU A 7 -12.35 -13.64 -5.33
C LEU A 7 -13.37 -14.34 -6.26
N GLU A 8 -13.67 -15.62 -6.00
CA GLU A 8 -14.78 -16.35 -6.63
C GLU A 8 -16.14 -15.91 -6.09
N THR A 9 -16.18 -15.46 -4.82
CA THR A 9 -17.41 -15.01 -4.17
C THR A 9 -17.68 -13.52 -4.44
N PHE A 10 -16.63 -12.71 -4.42
CA PHE A 10 -16.70 -11.28 -4.72
C PHE A 10 -15.52 -10.87 -5.58
N SER A 11 -15.80 -10.32 -6.76
CA SER A 11 -14.77 -9.80 -7.63
C SER A 11 -14.05 -8.60 -7.00
N LEU A 12 -12.80 -8.36 -7.42
CA LEU A 12 -12.04 -7.21 -6.93
C LEU A 12 -12.76 -5.85 -7.14
N PRO A 13 -13.40 -5.60 -8.31
CA PRO A 13 -14.17 -4.38 -8.50
C PRO A 13 -15.36 -4.25 -7.54
N GLU A 14 -16.04 -5.34 -7.19
CA GLU A 14 -17.13 -5.33 -6.22
C GLU A 14 -16.64 -4.94 -4.82
N ILE A 15 -15.51 -5.51 -4.40
CA ILE A 15 -14.86 -5.16 -3.13
C ILE A 15 -14.50 -3.67 -3.13
N PHE A 16 -13.95 -3.15 -4.23
CA PHE A 16 -13.59 -1.73 -4.32
C PHE A 16 -14.81 -0.82 -4.26
N ARG A 17 -15.91 -1.16 -4.95
CA ARG A 17 -17.18 -0.41 -4.85
C ARG A 17 -17.73 -0.41 -3.43
N LEU A 18 -17.65 -1.54 -2.71
CA LEU A 18 -18.10 -1.62 -1.32
C LEU A 18 -17.27 -0.72 -0.39
N ILE A 19 -15.95 -0.69 -0.58
CA ILE A 19 -15.04 0.17 0.19
C ILE A 19 -15.34 1.65 -0.08
N ASP A 20 -15.50 2.02 -1.35
CA ASP A 20 -15.77 3.39 -1.79
C ASP A 20 -17.14 3.90 -1.30
N SER A 21 -18.22 3.17 -1.61
CA SER A 21 -19.60 3.53 -1.21
C SER A 21 -19.77 3.62 0.31
N GLY A 22 -19.08 2.77 1.06
CA GLY A 22 -19.11 2.79 2.52
C GLY A 22 -18.12 3.76 3.16
N SER A 23 -17.36 4.53 2.37
CA SER A 23 -16.26 5.40 2.82
C SER A 23 -15.34 4.71 3.83
N LYS A 24 -15.02 3.43 3.59
CA LYS A 24 -14.30 2.59 4.55
C LYS A 24 -12.81 2.94 4.54
N SER A 25 -12.23 2.98 5.74
CA SER A 25 -10.77 3.04 5.93
C SER A 25 -10.28 1.70 6.44
N GLY A 26 -9.08 1.29 6.04
CA GLY A 26 -8.48 0.04 6.50
C GLY A 26 -7.52 -0.56 5.50
N ARG A 27 -7.26 -1.86 5.65
CA ARG A 27 -6.32 -2.62 4.82
C ARG A 27 -7.01 -3.82 4.21
N LEU A 28 -6.93 -3.94 2.89
CA LEU A 28 -7.28 -5.13 2.13
C LEU A 28 -6.00 -5.94 1.86
N ILE A 29 -6.06 -7.24 2.14
CA ILE A 29 -4.95 -8.16 1.90
C ILE A 29 -5.39 -9.10 0.79
N LEU A 30 -4.64 -9.11 -0.31
CA LEU A 30 -4.86 -10.03 -1.43
C LEU A 30 -3.77 -11.09 -1.41
N GLN A 31 -4.17 -12.35 -1.31
CA GLN A 31 -3.26 -13.48 -1.41
C GLN A 31 -3.46 -14.18 -2.75
N ILE A 32 -2.39 -14.25 -3.53
CA ILE A 32 -2.35 -15.09 -4.72
C ILE A 32 -1.90 -16.48 -4.28
N LEU A 33 -2.81 -17.45 -4.41
CA LEU A 33 -2.51 -18.85 -4.17
C LEU A 33 -1.52 -19.36 -5.22
N PRO A 34 -0.49 -20.12 -4.81
CA PRO A 34 0.46 -20.69 -5.75
C PRO A 34 -0.26 -21.67 -6.68
N ASN A 35 -0.18 -21.46 -7.99
CA ASN A 35 -0.52 -22.54 -8.92
C ASN A 35 0.68 -23.51 -9.00
N GLN A 36 0.42 -24.76 -9.40
CA GLN A 36 1.30 -25.95 -9.31
C GLN A 36 2.75 -25.80 -9.86
N ILE A 37 3.07 -24.66 -10.48
CA ILE A 37 4.36 -24.34 -11.07
C ILE A 37 5.01 -23.18 -10.27
N ASN A 38 5.54 -23.53 -9.09
CA ASN A 38 6.69 -22.88 -8.44
C ASN A 38 6.68 -21.35 -8.15
N LEU A 39 5.51 -20.72 -8.02
CA LEU A 39 5.43 -19.32 -7.60
C LEU A 39 5.16 -19.27 -6.08
N LYS A 40 6.07 -18.67 -5.30
CA LYS A 40 5.82 -18.33 -3.89
C LYS A 40 4.51 -17.53 -3.79
N SER A 41 3.67 -17.85 -2.80
CA SER A 41 2.46 -17.08 -2.52
C SER A 41 2.80 -15.59 -2.42
N ARG A 42 2.17 -14.77 -3.27
CA ARG A 42 2.35 -13.31 -3.22
C ARG A 42 1.22 -12.70 -2.42
N LEU A 43 1.59 -11.85 -1.47
CA LEU A 43 0.69 -11.03 -0.69
C LEU A 43 0.78 -9.60 -1.18
N TYR A 44 -0.37 -8.99 -1.42
CA TYR A 44 -0.47 -7.56 -1.67
C TYR A 44 -1.30 -6.92 -0.56
N TYR A 45 -0.83 -5.78 -0.11
CA TYR A 45 -1.43 -4.95 0.92
C TYR A 45 -1.90 -3.67 0.24
N LEU A 46 -3.20 -3.43 0.28
CA LEU A 46 -3.83 -2.22 -0.22
C LEU A 46 -4.39 -1.46 0.98
N TRP A 47 -4.03 -0.20 1.13
CA TRP A 47 -4.54 0.67 2.18
C TRP A 47 -5.56 1.64 1.62
N PHE A 48 -6.68 1.77 2.33
CA PHE A 48 -7.76 2.66 1.99
C PHE A 48 -8.00 3.66 3.12
N GLU A 49 -8.33 4.89 2.74
CA GLU A 49 -8.73 5.97 3.63
C GLU A 49 -9.97 6.65 3.05
N ALA A 50 -11.07 6.64 3.80
CA ALA A 50 -12.36 7.20 3.39
C ALA A 50 -12.80 6.74 1.99
N GLY A 51 -12.70 5.43 1.73
CA GLY A 51 -13.06 4.83 0.44
C GLY A 51 -11.97 4.90 -0.65
N ARG A 52 -10.91 5.69 -0.44
CA ARG A 52 -9.87 5.93 -1.46
C ARG A 52 -8.64 5.08 -1.24
N LEU A 53 -8.09 4.52 -2.31
CA LEU A 53 -6.81 3.80 -2.26
C LEU A 53 -5.66 4.79 -2.06
N VAL A 54 -4.92 4.64 -0.95
CA VAL A 54 -3.81 5.55 -0.59
C VAL A 54 -2.44 4.90 -0.70
N ALA A 55 -2.35 3.58 -0.63
CA ALA A 55 -1.08 2.86 -0.81
C ALA A 55 -1.30 1.42 -1.28
N ILE A 56 -0.31 0.90 -2.01
CA ILE A 56 -0.21 -0.51 -2.40
C ILE A 56 1.23 -0.97 -2.14
N SER A 57 1.40 -2.17 -1.58
CA SER A 57 2.71 -2.79 -1.42
C SER A 57 2.60 -4.30 -1.45
N ASP A 58 3.63 -4.98 -1.97
CA ASP A 58 3.82 -6.43 -1.82
C ASP A 58 4.55 -6.78 -0.50
N ARG A 59 4.93 -5.76 0.28
CA ARG A 59 5.75 -5.87 1.50
C ARG A 59 5.24 -4.97 2.63
N LEU A 60 5.39 -5.41 3.87
CA LEU A 60 5.11 -4.63 5.08
C LEU A 60 6.38 -4.04 5.69
N ASN A 61 7.28 -3.49 4.87
CA ASN A 61 8.56 -2.93 5.36
C ASN A 61 8.57 -1.39 5.38
N SER A 62 7.45 -0.75 5.04
CA SER A 62 7.26 0.71 4.92
C SER A 62 8.27 1.43 4.01
N GLN A 63 9.05 0.70 3.22
CA GLN A 63 10.19 1.24 2.46
C GLN A 63 9.92 1.34 0.95
N SER A 64 8.80 0.78 0.46
CA SER A 64 8.50 0.69 -0.98
C SER A 64 8.58 2.03 -1.71
N LEU A 65 8.06 3.12 -1.12
CA LEU A 65 8.15 4.45 -1.74
C LEU A 65 9.58 5.01 -1.73
N ILE A 66 10.32 4.82 -0.63
CA ILE A 66 11.72 5.25 -0.51
C ILE A 66 12.59 4.51 -1.53
N ASP A 67 12.38 3.21 -1.69
CA ASP A 67 13.10 2.37 -2.66
C ASP A 67 12.82 2.82 -4.10
N ILE A 68 11.59 3.20 -4.41
CA ILE A 68 11.22 3.76 -5.72
C ILE A 68 11.90 5.11 -5.95
N ILE A 69 11.85 6.03 -4.98
CA ILE A 69 12.49 7.35 -5.10
C ILE A 69 14.01 7.19 -5.27
N LYS A 70 14.62 6.29 -4.50
CA LYS A 70 16.05 5.98 -4.58
C LYS A 70 16.43 5.38 -5.93
N SER A 71 15.68 4.40 -6.43
CA SER A 71 15.97 3.75 -7.72
C SER A 71 15.83 4.70 -8.91
N ARG A 72 15.01 5.74 -8.79
CA ARG A 72 14.86 6.80 -9.80
C ARG A 72 15.87 7.94 -9.67
N GLY A 73 16.69 7.95 -8.62
CA GLY A 73 17.68 9.01 -8.39
C GLY A 73 17.07 10.39 -8.14
N TRP A 74 15.80 10.46 -7.71
CA TRP A 74 15.09 11.73 -7.53
C TRP A 74 15.57 12.54 -6.32
N LEU A 75 16.16 11.88 -5.33
CA LEU A 75 16.69 12.50 -4.14
C LEU A 75 18.06 11.92 -3.81
N ASP A 76 18.93 12.76 -3.27
CA ASP A 76 20.22 12.33 -2.76
C ASP A 76 20.06 11.48 -1.48
N SER A 77 21.09 10.68 -1.20
CA SER A 77 21.09 9.74 -0.06
C SER A 77 20.88 10.42 1.29
N LYS A 78 21.29 11.70 1.45
CA LYS A 78 21.17 12.44 2.71
C LYS A 78 19.71 12.90 2.91
N THR A 79 19.08 13.42 1.87
CA THR A 79 17.65 13.78 1.90
C THR A 79 16.75 12.55 2.10
N LEU A 80 17.09 11.41 1.48
CA LEU A 80 16.38 10.14 1.71
C LEU A 80 16.47 9.66 3.17
N ALA A 81 17.62 9.81 3.82
CA ALA A 81 17.79 9.45 5.21
C ALA A 81 16.93 10.32 6.14
N GLN A 82 16.84 11.63 5.85
CA GLN A 82 15.97 12.55 6.60
C GLN A 82 14.49 12.22 6.41
N LEU A 83 14.06 11.90 5.19
CA LEU A 83 12.68 11.47 4.93
C LEU A 83 12.31 10.18 5.66
N LYS A 84 13.25 9.22 5.75
CA LYS A 84 13.04 7.99 6.51
C LYS A 84 12.79 8.28 7.99
N ILE A 85 13.54 9.22 8.56
CA ILE A 85 13.35 9.66 9.96
C ILE A 85 12.01 10.38 10.13
N ALA A 86 11.64 11.28 9.21
CA ALA A 86 10.37 12.01 9.26
C ALA A 86 9.15 11.08 9.13
N SER A 87 9.27 10.00 8.35
CA SER A 87 8.19 9.01 8.16
C SER A 87 7.91 8.13 9.38
N LEU A 88 8.78 8.13 10.41
CA LEU A 88 8.56 7.41 11.67
C LEU A 88 7.43 8.02 12.52
N ASN A 89 6.95 9.23 12.18
CA ASN A 89 5.90 9.93 12.92
C ASN A 89 4.46 9.46 12.56
N ASP A 90 4.26 8.16 12.31
CA ASP A 90 2.97 7.53 11.95
C ASP A 90 2.22 8.14 10.74
N ARG A 91 2.87 9.02 9.96
CA ARG A 91 2.32 9.53 8.69
C ARG A 91 2.90 8.80 7.49
N PRO A 92 2.08 8.30 6.55
CA PRO A 92 2.57 7.76 5.30
C PRO A 92 3.45 8.78 4.57
N LEU A 93 4.66 8.35 4.15
CA LEU A 93 5.63 9.23 3.50
C LEU A 93 5.06 9.96 2.27
N GLY A 94 4.18 9.32 1.49
CA GLY A 94 3.53 9.95 0.35
C GLY A 94 2.65 11.16 0.73
N ILE A 95 1.97 11.09 1.88
CA ILE A 95 1.17 12.21 2.41
C ILE A 95 2.08 13.33 2.91
N TYR A 96 3.17 12.98 3.59
CA TYR A 96 4.18 13.95 4.01
C TYR A 96 4.74 14.70 2.79
N LEU A 97 5.20 13.98 1.76
CA LEU A 97 5.74 14.58 0.54
C LEU A 97 4.72 15.47 -0.19
N LYS A 98 3.46 15.05 -0.26
CA LYS A 98 2.40 15.86 -0.88
C LYS A 98 2.21 17.20 -0.17
N ASN A 99 2.26 17.21 1.16
CA ASN A 99 2.01 18.40 1.95
C ASN A 99 3.24 19.30 2.11
N SER A 100 4.45 18.76 1.94
CA SER A 100 5.72 19.50 2.04
C SER A 100 6.14 20.20 0.75
N ILE A 101 5.41 20.04 -0.36
CA ILE A 101 5.72 20.62 -1.69
C ILE A 101 4.89 21.89 -1.98
N PHE A 102 4.28 22.52 -0.97
CA PHE A 102 3.65 23.84 -1.06
C PHE A 102 4.14 24.77 0.03
#